data_AF-A0A5C4JK08-F1
#
_entry.id   AF-A0A5C4JK08-F1
#
_cell.length_a   1.000
_cell.length_b   1.000
_cell.length_c   1.000
_cell.angle_alpha   90.00
_cell.angle_beta   90.00
_cell.angle_gamma   90.00
#
_symmetry.space_group_name_H-M   'P 1'
#
loop_
_entity.id
_entity.type
_entity.pdbx_description
1 polymer ?
#
loop_
_entity_poly.entity_id
_entity_poly.type
_entity_poly.pdbx_seq_one_letter_code
_entity_poly.pdbx_strand_id
1 'polypeptide(L)'
;MAEQSGRRSPVTSGAWSDSIPGVGTYFVGIDVAPGRYRCDDGKGGWWVRFTGPGGGEPVGSWPLPAGPTEIEIARTDFAFETHVSTYWHRIAPPRAPEDGVPAEPRPVADPALRADLDTLVARRRPLLWLAPMTVLGLGLLGSPVLGSLWLIALGMLAVLVALGTPSVSLDLRRARELERRRDRYFTPEDFDDEGRALLARVQAAVDAVQGSAVNRDGLLDAVDNAVTLPRQEWEIAQVLARQSTLRADQARMEGASTLPEVAAALRPLRDKLDISVAAVTRRVEALERYAERAKEADEVLRAQRHLETIAEKAHEYDELLADTVRDDLALPAIERLTEQSDELVRTLRERLSKAAEAAEELPPPS
;
A
#
# COMPACT_ATOMS: atom_id res chain seq x y z
N MET A 1 6.27 7.18 -38.56
CA MET A 1 6.74 5.79 -38.72
C MET A 1 7.97 5.61 -37.84
N ALA A 2 8.03 4.75 -36.84
CA ALA A 2 7.09 3.77 -36.33
C ALA A 2 7.43 3.55 -34.83
N GLU A 3 6.40 3.57 -33.99
CA GLU A 3 6.11 2.54 -32.98
C GLU A 3 7.20 2.15 -31.96
N GLN A 4 7.35 2.94 -30.88
CA GLN A 4 7.85 2.41 -29.61
C GLN A 4 6.72 1.62 -28.92
N SER A 5 6.76 0.31 -29.13
CA SER A 5 5.99 -0.68 -28.38
C SER A 5 6.27 -0.54 -26.88
N GLY A 6 5.25 -0.08 -26.14
CA GLY A 6 5.24 -0.05 -24.69
C GLY A 6 5.38 -1.46 -24.13
N ARG A 7 6.60 -1.82 -23.76
CA ARG A 7 6.92 -3.02 -22.99
C ARG A 7 6.26 -2.85 -21.61
N ARG A 8 5.08 -3.47 -21.42
CA ARG A 8 4.47 -3.63 -20.10
C ARG A 8 5.47 -4.37 -19.22
N SER A 9 6.00 -3.69 -18.22
CA SER A 9 6.72 -4.33 -17.13
C SER A 9 5.79 -5.36 -16.47
N PRO A 10 6.25 -6.59 -16.22
CA PRO A 10 5.49 -7.54 -15.43
C PRO A 10 5.31 -6.94 -14.04
N VAL A 11 4.06 -6.90 -13.58
CA VAL A 11 3.69 -6.51 -12.22
C VAL A 11 4.50 -7.36 -11.26
N THR A 12 5.37 -6.72 -10.50
CA THR A 12 6.24 -7.33 -9.49
C THR A 12 5.37 -8.05 -8.46
N SER A 13 5.52 -9.37 -8.45
CA SER A 13 4.92 -10.30 -7.51
C SER A 13 5.64 -10.14 -6.17
N GLY A 14 4.91 -9.78 -5.11
CA GLY A 14 5.43 -9.85 -3.74
C GLY A 14 5.03 -8.69 -2.84
N ALA A 15 4.84 -7.49 -3.39
CA ALA A 15 4.27 -6.36 -2.66
C ALA A 15 2.79 -6.27 -3.00
N TRP A 16 1.94 -6.17 -1.98
CA TRP A 16 0.53 -5.88 -2.19
C TRP A 16 0.42 -4.59 -2.99
N SER A 17 -0.30 -4.60 -4.11
CA SER A 17 -0.47 -3.38 -4.89
C SER A 17 -1.29 -2.40 -4.06
N ASP A 18 -0.75 -1.20 -3.82
CA ASP A 18 -1.49 -0.11 -3.15
C ASP A 18 -2.72 0.35 -3.96
N SER A 19 -2.91 -0.20 -5.16
CA SER A 19 -4.11 -0.03 -5.98
C SER A 19 -4.89 -1.35 -6.15
N ILE A 20 -6.21 -1.30 -5.99
CA ILE A 20 -7.13 -2.38 -6.35
C ILE A 20 -7.85 -1.99 -7.65
N PRO A 21 -7.78 -2.79 -8.73
CA PRO A 21 -8.52 -2.49 -9.95
C PRO A 21 -10.04 -2.43 -9.68
N GLY A 22 -10.74 -1.51 -10.35
CA GLY A 22 -12.14 -1.23 -10.04
C GLY A 22 -13.13 -2.34 -10.31
N VAL A 23 -12.76 -3.37 -11.08
CA VAL A 23 -13.63 -4.51 -11.37
C VAL A 23 -12.96 -5.81 -10.99
N GLY A 24 -13.63 -6.60 -10.14
CA GLY A 24 -13.25 -7.98 -9.81
C GLY A 24 -13.39 -8.30 -8.33
N THR A 25 -13.10 -9.57 -8.01
CA THR A 25 -13.02 -10.09 -6.63
C THR A 25 -11.56 -10.33 -6.23
N TYR A 26 -11.24 -9.89 -5.02
CA TYR A 26 -9.90 -9.89 -4.43
C TYR A 26 -9.94 -10.50 -3.03
N PHE A 27 -9.15 -11.54 -2.79
CA PHE A 27 -9.05 -12.12 -1.45
C PHE A 27 -8.16 -11.27 -0.55
N VAL A 28 -8.63 -10.98 0.66
CA VAL A 28 -7.90 -10.13 1.61
C VAL A 28 -6.76 -10.93 2.22
N GLY A 29 -5.57 -10.34 2.29
CA GLY A 29 -4.36 -11.04 2.69
C GLY A 29 -3.69 -11.85 1.57
N ILE A 30 -4.34 -12.00 0.41
CA ILE A 30 -3.81 -12.72 -0.76
C ILE A 30 -3.64 -11.76 -1.94
N ASP A 31 -4.74 -11.16 -2.39
CA ASP A 31 -4.79 -10.26 -3.52
C ASP A 31 -4.62 -8.80 -3.11
N VAL A 32 -5.19 -8.44 -1.95
CA VAL A 32 -5.28 -7.06 -1.46
C VAL A 32 -4.94 -6.97 0.03
N ALA A 33 -4.33 -5.84 0.40
CA ALA A 33 -4.05 -5.53 1.78
C ALA A 33 -5.33 -5.16 2.55
N PRO A 34 -5.48 -5.51 3.84
CA PRO A 34 -6.39 -4.80 4.70
C PRO A 34 -5.91 -3.35 4.86
N GLY A 35 -6.85 -2.42 4.92
CA GLY A 35 -6.55 -1.00 4.80
C GLY A 35 -7.79 -0.17 4.54
N ARG A 36 -7.63 1.15 4.65
CA ARG A 36 -8.59 2.10 4.10
C ARG A 36 -8.22 2.41 2.67
N TYR A 37 -9.21 2.34 1.80
CA TYR A 37 -9.08 2.59 0.38
C TYR A 37 -10.04 3.67 -0.07
N ARG A 38 -9.62 4.43 -1.07
CA ARG A 38 -10.41 5.49 -1.68
C ARG A 38 -10.51 5.28 -3.18
N CYS A 39 -11.70 5.47 -3.69
CA CYS A 39 -12.01 5.57 -5.11
C CYS A 39 -12.41 7.02 -5.39
N ASP A 40 -11.82 7.65 -6.39
CA ASP A 40 -12.07 9.08 -6.67
C ASP A 40 -13.43 9.33 -7.33
N ASP A 41 -13.97 8.34 -8.05
CA ASP A 41 -15.31 8.40 -8.62
C ASP A 41 -16.01 7.04 -8.53
N GLY A 42 -16.94 6.94 -7.58
CA GLY A 42 -17.77 5.75 -7.38
C GLY A 42 -18.98 5.65 -8.32
N LYS A 43 -19.26 6.66 -9.15
CA LYS A 43 -20.55 6.82 -9.83
C LYS A 43 -21.07 5.54 -10.50
N GLY A 44 -22.23 5.06 -10.03
CA GLY A 44 -22.94 3.92 -10.62
C GLY A 44 -22.28 2.57 -10.37
N GLY A 45 -21.22 2.55 -9.56
CA GLY A 45 -20.52 1.34 -9.15
C GLY A 45 -21.08 0.73 -7.85
N TRP A 46 -20.40 -0.32 -7.41
CA TRP A 46 -20.65 -0.99 -6.13
C TRP A 46 -19.39 -1.66 -5.59
N TRP A 47 -19.49 -2.04 -4.32
CA TRP A 47 -18.55 -2.94 -3.67
C TRP A 47 -19.26 -3.84 -2.67
N VAL A 48 -18.67 -5.00 -2.40
CA VAL A 48 -19.07 -5.98 -1.39
C VAL A 48 -17.82 -6.49 -0.67
N ARG A 49 -17.87 -6.53 0.65
CA ARG A 49 -16.90 -7.15 1.54
C ARG A 49 -17.53 -8.41 2.11
N PHE A 50 -16.85 -9.53 1.95
CA PHE A 50 -17.21 -10.80 2.57
C PHE A 50 -16.53 -10.84 3.93
N THR A 51 -17.30 -10.63 4.99
CA THR A 51 -16.77 -10.50 6.35
C THR A 51 -16.45 -11.87 6.94
N GLY A 52 -15.43 -11.97 7.80
CA GLY A 52 -15.09 -13.20 8.51
C GLY A 52 -14.42 -14.29 7.67
N PRO A 53 -13.77 -15.27 8.31
CA PRO A 53 -12.80 -16.21 7.74
C PRO A 53 -13.32 -17.22 6.69
N GLY A 54 -14.62 -17.21 6.38
CA GLY A 54 -15.24 -18.07 5.37
C GLY A 54 -16.32 -17.39 4.53
N GLY A 55 -16.38 -16.06 4.53
CA GLY A 55 -17.45 -15.30 3.86
C GLY A 55 -18.77 -15.32 4.62
N GLY A 56 -18.73 -14.83 5.85
CA GLY A 56 -19.90 -14.41 6.64
C GLY A 56 -20.72 -13.33 5.95
N GLU A 57 -21.63 -12.66 6.69
CA GLU A 57 -22.61 -11.77 6.06
C GLU A 57 -21.93 -10.70 5.18
N PRO A 58 -22.26 -10.67 3.88
CA PRO A 58 -21.63 -9.73 2.96
C PRO A 58 -22.11 -8.32 3.28
N VAL A 59 -21.17 -7.41 3.49
CA VAL A 59 -21.43 -5.99 3.69
C VAL A 59 -21.11 -5.29 2.39
N GLY A 60 -22.06 -4.56 1.80
CA GLY A 60 -21.83 -3.90 0.52
C GLY A 60 -22.64 -2.63 0.37
N SER A 61 -22.27 -1.85 -0.64
CA SER A 61 -22.96 -0.61 -0.99
C SER A 61 -23.24 -0.57 -2.50
N TRP A 62 -24.50 -0.36 -2.85
CA TRP A 62 -24.95 -0.07 -4.21
C TRP A 62 -26.27 0.74 -4.20
N PRO A 63 -26.45 1.70 -5.12
CA PRO A 63 -25.44 2.27 -6.01
C PRO A 63 -24.54 3.27 -5.27
N LEU A 64 -23.27 3.34 -5.67
CA LEU A 64 -22.37 4.37 -5.14
C LEU A 64 -22.71 5.76 -5.72
N PRO A 65 -22.65 6.82 -4.88
CA PRO A 65 -22.88 8.19 -5.33
C PRO A 65 -21.75 8.64 -6.26
N ALA A 66 -21.99 9.72 -7.00
CA ALA A 66 -20.93 10.39 -7.76
C ALA A 66 -19.95 11.08 -6.81
N GLY A 67 -18.66 10.99 -7.12
CA GLY A 67 -17.58 11.55 -6.28
C GLY A 67 -16.84 10.52 -5.43
N PRO A 68 -15.98 10.98 -4.51
CA PRO A 68 -15.06 10.12 -3.80
C PRO A 68 -15.79 9.18 -2.84
N THR A 69 -15.45 7.90 -2.91
CA THR A 69 -15.95 6.86 -2.01
C THR A 69 -14.79 6.25 -1.25
N GLU A 70 -14.92 6.15 0.07
CA GLU A 70 -13.94 5.49 0.92
C GLU A 70 -14.52 4.20 1.52
N ILE A 71 -13.68 3.19 1.62
CA ILE A 71 -14.00 1.92 2.25
C ILE A 71 -12.89 1.54 3.21
N GLU A 72 -13.24 0.77 4.21
CA GLU A 72 -12.29 0.08 5.06
C GLU A 72 -12.40 -1.41 4.76
N ILE A 73 -11.28 -2.07 4.46
CA ILE A 73 -11.17 -3.52 4.34
C ILE A 73 -10.51 -4.00 5.63
N ALA A 74 -11.25 -4.74 6.46
CA ALA A 74 -10.77 -5.23 7.74
C ALA A 74 -9.76 -6.37 7.54
N ARG A 75 -8.91 -6.62 8.55
CA ARG A 75 -7.94 -7.74 8.51
C ARG A 75 -8.62 -9.11 8.44
N THR A 76 -9.83 -9.20 8.97
CA THR A 76 -10.63 -10.42 9.09
C THR A 76 -11.58 -10.63 7.92
N ASP A 77 -11.64 -9.68 6.98
CA ASP A 77 -12.40 -9.88 5.76
C ASP A 77 -11.78 -11.04 4.97
N PHE A 78 -12.62 -11.82 4.29
CA PHE A 78 -12.18 -12.91 3.43
C PHE A 78 -11.94 -12.42 2.00
N ALA A 79 -12.87 -11.63 1.47
CA ALA A 79 -12.78 -11.13 0.11
C ALA A 79 -13.42 -9.75 -0.04
N PHE A 80 -12.96 -9.03 -1.04
CA PHE A 80 -13.47 -7.73 -1.48
C PHE A 80 -13.81 -7.83 -2.97
N GLU A 81 -15.07 -7.62 -3.29
CA GLU A 81 -15.58 -7.55 -4.67
C GLU A 81 -15.96 -6.11 -4.99
N THR A 82 -15.62 -5.65 -6.18
CA THR A 82 -15.93 -4.28 -6.60
C THR A 82 -16.24 -4.20 -8.08
N HIS A 83 -17.08 -3.23 -8.42
CA HIS A 83 -17.34 -2.80 -9.77
C HIS A 83 -17.47 -1.27 -9.79
N VAL A 84 -16.36 -0.58 -10.00
CA VAL A 84 -16.25 0.87 -10.21
C VAL A 84 -15.50 1.12 -11.53
N SER A 85 -15.73 2.28 -12.15
CA SER A 85 -15.12 2.64 -13.44
C SER A 85 -13.62 2.94 -13.34
N THR A 86 -13.11 3.16 -12.13
CA THR A 86 -11.73 3.57 -11.85
C THR A 86 -10.99 2.47 -11.07
N TYR A 87 -10.27 2.84 -10.01
CA TYR A 87 -9.53 1.94 -9.15
C TYR A 87 -9.58 2.48 -7.72
N TRP A 88 -9.34 1.61 -6.76
CA TRP A 88 -9.17 1.98 -5.37
C TRP A 88 -7.69 2.20 -5.09
N HIS A 89 -7.33 3.25 -4.36
CA HIS A 89 -5.98 3.46 -3.85
C HIS A 89 -5.98 3.40 -2.33
N ARG A 90 -4.98 2.75 -1.75
CA ARG A 90 -4.82 2.62 -0.31
C ARG A 90 -4.40 3.97 0.27
N ILE A 91 -5.20 4.50 1.19
CA ILE A 91 -4.95 5.79 1.85
C ILE A 91 -4.38 5.63 3.25
N ALA A 92 -4.60 4.48 3.89
CA ALA A 92 -4.11 4.21 5.24
C ALA A 92 -4.16 2.72 5.60
N PRO A 93 -3.41 2.29 6.64
CA PRO A 93 -3.65 1.01 7.29
C PRO A 93 -5.07 0.91 7.88
N PRO A 94 -5.56 -0.31 8.15
CA PRO A 94 -6.87 -0.50 8.78
C PRO A 94 -6.85 0.13 10.17
N ARG A 95 -7.98 0.66 10.65
CA ARG A 95 -8.05 1.20 12.01
C ARG A 95 -7.69 0.09 13.01
N ALA A 96 -6.92 0.47 14.03
CA ALA A 96 -6.72 -0.42 15.16
C ALA A 96 -8.07 -0.62 15.86
N PRO A 97 -8.37 -1.83 16.36
CA PRO A 97 -9.58 -2.04 17.15
C PRO A 97 -9.59 -1.08 18.35
N GLU A 98 -10.71 -0.39 18.58
CA GLU A 98 -10.85 0.64 19.63
C GLU A 98 -10.63 0.08 21.05
N ASP A 99 -10.73 -1.24 21.23
CA ASP A 99 -10.76 -1.91 22.54
C ASP A 99 -9.43 -2.56 22.98
N GLY A 100 -8.30 -2.27 22.32
CA GLY A 100 -7.00 -2.82 22.73
C GLY A 100 -6.87 -4.35 22.59
N VAL A 101 -7.85 -5.00 21.96
CA VAL A 101 -7.80 -6.41 21.57
C VAL A 101 -6.67 -6.59 20.56
N PRO A 102 -5.78 -7.60 20.73
CA PRO A 102 -4.76 -7.89 19.72
C PRO A 102 -5.42 -8.06 18.36
N ALA A 103 -4.96 -7.32 17.36
CA ALA A 103 -5.50 -7.44 16.02
C ALA A 103 -5.39 -8.90 15.57
N GLU A 104 -6.53 -9.53 15.23
CA GLU A 104 -6.52 -10.87 14.67
C GLU A 104 -5.59 -10.90 13.44
N PRO A 105 -4.75 -11.96 13.31
CA PRO A 105 -3.83 -12.06 12.19
C PRO A 105 -4.62 -12.07 10.88
N ARG A 106 -4.04 -11.53 9.80
CA ARG A 106 -4.66 -11.66 8.47
C ARG A 106 -4.50 -13.08 7.94
N PRO A 107 -5.36 -13.52 7.00
CA PRO A 107 -5.12 -14.75 6.26
C PRO A 107 -3.75 -14.74 5.57
N VAL A 108 -3.10 -15.90 5.52
CA VAL A 108 -1.79 -16.08 4.87
C VAL A 108 -1.91 -17.12 3.78
N ALA A 109 -1.44 -16.79 2.57
CA ALA A 109 -1.45 -17.70 1.44
C ALA A 109 -0.05 -17.99 0.92
N ASP A 110 0.09 -19.13 0.26
CA ASP A 110 1.25 -19.46 -0.54
C ASP A 110 1.49 -18.35 -1.59
N PRO A 111 2.68 -17.72 -1.62
CA PRO A 111 2.99 -16.67 -2.59
C PRO A 111 2.81 -17.08 -4.06
N ALA A 112 2.94 -18.37 -4.39
CA ALA A 112 2.72 -18.89 -5.74
C ALA A 112 1.24 -19.08 -6.09
N LEU A 113 0.34 -19.12 -5.10
CA LEU A 113 -1.09 -19.38 -5.30
C LEU A 113 -1.75 -18.32 -6.18
N ARG A 114 -1.36 -17.04 -6.02
CA ARG A 114 -1.90 -15.94 -6.82
C ARG A 114 -1.59 -16.09 -8.30
N ALA A 115 -0.33 -16.39 -8.63
CA ALA A 115 0.09 -16.60 -10.02
C ALA A 115 -0.64 -17.79 -10.66
N ASP A 116 -0.85 -18.87 -9.89
CA ASP A 116 -1.60 -20.04 -10.35
C ASP A 116 -3.08 -19.72 -10.60
N LEU A 117 -3.72 -18.95 -9.70
CA LEU A 117 -5.11 -18.50 -9.87
C LEU A 117 -5.27 -17.58 -11.08
N ASP A 118 -4.30 -16.68 -11.31
CA ASP A 118 -4.31 -15.78 -12.45
C ASP A 118 -4.15 -16.52 -13.78
N THR A 119 -3.25 -17.51 -13.86
CA THR A 119 -3.09 -18.32 -15.09
C THR A 119 -4.35 -19.13 -15.39
N LEU A 120 -5.00 -19.69 -14.38
CA LEU A 120 -6.26 -20.44 -14.52
C LEU A 120 -7.38 -19.55 -15.06
N VAL A 121 -7.50 -18.34 -14.52
CA VAL A 121 -8.50 -17.37 -14.98
C VAL A 121 -8.18 -16.86 -16.38
N ALA A 122 -6.92 -16.52 -16.67
CA ALA A 122 -6.49 -16.08 -17.99
C ALA A 122 -6.77 -17.12 -19.09
N ARG A 123 -6.53 -18.42 -18.81
CA ARG A 123 -6.78 -19.51 -19.75
C ARG A 123 -8.25 -19.65 -20.17
N ARG A 124 -9.19 -19.23 -19.32
CA ARG A 124 -10.64 -19.40 -19.55
C ARG A 124 -11.39 -18.12 -19.91
N ARG A 125 -10.76 -16.95 -19.79
CA ARG A 125 -11.28 -15.67 -20.34
C ARG A 125 -11.79 -15.76 -21.79
N PRO A 126 -11.08 -16.38 -22.76
CA PRO A 126 -11.57 -16.43 -24.13
C PRO A 126 -12.86 -17.26 -24.27
N LEU A 127 -13.02 -18.33 -23.48
CA LEU A 127 -14.22 -19.18 -23.53
C LEU A 127 -15.47 -18.44 -23.05
N LEU A 128 -15.32 -17.55 -22.07
CA LEU A 128 -16.42 -16.73 -21.56
C LEU A 128 -16.74 -15.55 -22.48
N TRP A 129 -15.75 -14.97 -23.15
CA TRP A 129 -15.99 -13.95 -24.17
C TRP A 129 -16.81 -14.50 -25.36
N LEU A 130 -16.72 -15.81 -25.62
CA LEU A 130 -17.56 -16.48 -26.60
C LEU A 130 -19.02 -16.69 -26.15
N ALA A 131 -19.34 -16.59 -24.85
CA ALA A 131 -20.71 -16.79 -24.36
C ALA A 131 -21.74 -15.85 -25.02
N PRO A 132 -21.56 -14.50 -25.05
CA PRO A 132 -22.47 -13.63 -25.79
C PRO A 132 -22.48 -13.92 -27.30
N MET A 133 -21.35 -14.35 -27.89
CA MET A 133 -21.30 -14.75 -29.31
C MET A 133 -22.11 -16.02 -29.59
N THR A 134 -22.11 -17.00 -28.68
CA THR A 134 -22.95 -18.21 -28.80
C THR A 134 -24.43 -17.89 -28.66
N VAL A 135 -24.80 -16.97 -27.75
CA VAL A 135 -26.16 -16.47 -27.61
C VAL A 135 -26.61 -15.76 -28.89
N LEU A 136 -25.75 -14.88 -29.45
CA LEU A 136 -26.03 -14.20 -30.72
C LEU A 136 -26.14 -15.19 -31.90
N GLY A 137 -25.24 -16.17 -31.98
CA GLY A 137 -25.22 -17.19 -33.04
C GLY A 137 -26.45 -18.11 -33.00
N LEU A 138 -26.88 -18.53 -31.81
CA LEU A 138 -28.11 -19.31 -31.61
C LEU A 138 -29.36 -18.48 -31.97
N GLY A 139 -29.33 -17.18 -31.65
CA GLY A 139 -30.39 -16.24 -32.03
C GLY A 139 -30.52 -16.06 -33.54
N LEU A 140 -29.39 -15.99 -34.25
CA LEU A 140 -29.35 -15.92 -35.71
C LEU A 140 -29.94 -17.18 -36.36
N LEU A 141 -29.62 -18.36 -35.80
CA LEU A 141 -30.16 -19.65 -36.24
C LEU A 141 -31.67 -19.80 -36.01
N GLY A 142 -32.22 -19.20 -34.94
CA GLY A 142 -33.66 -19.19 -34.66
C GLY A 142 -34.48 -18.12 -35.41
N SER A 143 -33.79 -17.16 -36.03
CA SER A 143 -34.42 -16.03 -36.75
C SER A 143 -35.45 -16.40 -37.83
N PRO A 144 -35.26 -17.43 -38.69
CA PRO A 144 -36.24 -17.75 -39.72
C PRO A 144 -37.57 -18.30 -39.15
N VAL A 145 -37.60 -18.72 -37.89
CA VAL A 145 -38.78 -19.31 -37.24
C VAL A 145 -39.50 -18.30 -36.33
N LEU A 146 -38.76 -17.44 -35.61
CA LEU A 146 -39.32 -16.55 -34.58
C LEU A 146 -39.38 -15.05 -34.97
N GLY A 147 -38.85 -14.67 -36.14
CA GLY A 147 -38.90 -13.28 -36.63
C GLY A 147 -37.88 -12.33 -35.99
N SER A 148 -37.95 -11.04 -36.36
CA SER A 148 -36.93 -10.03 -36.05
C SER A 148 -36.93 -9.53 -34.59
N LEU A 149 -38.07 -9.59 -33.90
CA LEU A 149 -38.18 -9.20 -32.48
C LEU A 149 -37.37 -10.13 -31.56
N TRP A 150 -37.20 -11.40 -31.96
CA TRP A 150 -36.38 -12.39 -31.26
C TRP A 150 -34.90 -12.01 -31.24
N LEU A 151 -34.39 -11.43 -32.33
CA LEU A 151 -33.00 -10.95 -32.42
C LEU A 151 -32.73 -9.77 -31.48
N ILE A 152 -33.71 -8.89 -31.28
CA ILE A 152 -33.60 -7.77 -30.33
C ILE A 152 -33.53 -8.29 -28.89
N ALA A 153 -34.41 -9.25 -28.54
CA ALA A 153 -34.41 -9.87 -27.22
C ALA A 153 -33.09 -10.61 -26.93
N LEU A 154 -32.58 -11.38 -27.90
CA LEU A 154 -31.29 -12.08 -27.77
C LEU A 154 -30.08 -11.15 -27.82
N GLY A 155 -30.13 -10.07 -28.58
CA GLY A 155 -29.11 -9.02 -28.56
C GLY A 155 -29.04 -8.34 -27.19
N MET A 156 -30.19 -7.99 -26.62
CA MET A 156 -30.28 -7.43 -25.27
C MET A 156 -29.81 -8.44 -24.20
N LEU A 157 -30.17 -9.71 -24.34
CA LEU A 157 -29.68 -10.78 -23.47
C LEU A 157 -28.16 -10.96 -23.61
N ALA A 158 -27.61 -10.92 -24.83
CA ALA A 158 -26.17 -11.02 -25.07
C ALA A 158 -25.41 -9.84 -24.48
N VAL A 159 -25.97 -8.61 -24.54
CA VAL A 159 -25.42 -7.43 -23.87
C VAL A 159 -25.46 -7.59 -22.35
N LEU A 160 -26.59 -8.02 -21.78
CA LEU A 160 -26.73 -8.27 -20.34
C LEU A 160 -25.76 -9.37 -19.85
N VAL A 161 -25.60 -10.42 -20.64
CA VAL A 161 -24.62 -11.49 -20.41
C VAL A 161 -23.19 -10.94 -20.51
N ALA A 162 -22.87 -10.12 -21.52
CA ALA A 162 -21.54 -9.54 -21.69
C ALA A 162 -21.15 -8.58 -20.56
N LEU A 163 -22.11 -7.83 -19.99
CA LEU A 163 -21.86 -6.96 -18.84
C LEU A 163 -21.79 -7.73 -17.51
N GLY A 164 -22.60 -8.76 -17.30
CA GLY A 164 -22.73 -9.41 -15.98
C GLY A 164 -21.99 -10.74 -15.80
N THR A 165 -21.78 -11.53 -16.85
CA THR A 165 -21.29 -12.91 -16.71
C THR A 165 -19.76 -13.09 -16.65
N PRO A 166 -18.90 -12.27 -17.29
CA PRO A 166 -17.47 -12.54 -17.28
C PRO A 166 -16.84 -12.34 -15.90
N SER A 167 -17.22 -11.30 -15.15
CA SER A 167 -16.69 -11.01 -13.82
C SER A 167 -17.23 -11.99 -12.77
N VAL A 168 -18.55 -12.03 -12.59
CA VAL A 168 -19.19 -12.84 -11.54
C VAL A 168 -18.90 -14.34 -11.69
N SER A 169 -18.86 -14.87 -12.92
CA SER A 169 -18.59 -16.30 -13.13
C SER A 169 -17.13 -16.70 -12.95
N LEU A 170 -16.17 -15.80 -13.24
CA LEU A 170 -14.75 -16.04 -12.98
C LEU A 170 -14.46 -15.94 -11.49
N ASP A 171 -15.10 -15.01 -10.80
CA ASP A 171 -14.89 -14.74 -9.39
C ASP A 171 -15.49 -15.82 -8.48
N LEU A 172 -16.72 -16.27 -8.75
CA LEU A 172 -17.29 -17.46 -8.06
C LEU A 172 -16.48 -18.73 -8.33
N ARG A 173 -15.84 -18.84 -9.50
CA ARG A 173 -14.94 -19.97 -9.80
C ARG A 173 -13.63 -19.83 -9.06
N ARG A 174 -13.04 -18.63 -8.97
CA ARG A 174 -11.84 -18.38 -8.14
C ARG A 174 -12.10 -18.76 -6.68
N ALA A 175 -13.25 -18.36 -6.13
CA ALA A 175 -13.63 -18.76 -4.77
C ALA A 175 -13.73 -20.29 -4.61
N ARG A 176 -14.39 -21.00 -5.55
CA ARG A 176 -14.45 -22.47 -5.52
C ARG A 176 -13.09 -23.14 -5.72
N GLU A 177 -12.24 -22.61 -6.59
CA GLU A 177 -10.89 -23.17 -6.80
C GLU A 177 -9.96 -22.86 -5.63
N LEU A 178 -10.18 -21.76 -4.92
CA LEU A 178 -9.52 -21.45 -3.66
C LEU A 178 -9.96 -22.45 -2.58
N GLU A 179 -11.27 -22.66 -2.42
CA GLU A 179 -11.82 -23.66 -1.48
C GLU A 179 -11.28 -25.08 -1.73
N ARG A 180 -11.11 -25.47 -3.00
CA ARG A 180 -10.48 -26.74 -3.39
C ARG A 180 -8.99 -26.83 -3.04
N ARG A 181 -8.33 -25.70 -2.82
CA ARG A 181 -6.90 -25.56 -2.48
C ARG A 181 -6.74 -25.07 -1.05
N ARG A 182 -7.56 -25.58 -0.13
CA ARG A 182 -7.53 -25.23 1.30
C ARG A 182 -6.17 -25.47 1.95
N ASP A 183 -5.35 -26.35 1.37
CA ASP A 183 -3.98 -26.63 1.77
C ASP A 183 -2.98 -25.49 1.46
N ARG A 184 -3.36 -24.50 0.64
CA ARG A 184 -2.49 -23.41 0.17
C ARG A 184 -2.78 -22.04 0.79
N TYR A 185 -3.69 -21.96 1.75
CA TYR A 185 -3.92 -20.75 2.54
C TYR A 185 -4.39 -21.11 3.95
N PHE A 186 -4.08 -20.25 4.92
CA PHE A 186 -4.54 -20.34 6.31
C PHE A 186 -5.35 -19.10 6.68
N THR A 187 -6.41 -19.31 7.44
CA THR A 187 -7.26 -18.29 8.05
C THR A 187 -7.04 -18.28 9.56
N PRO A 188 -7.45 -17.23 10.29
CA PRO A 188 -7.26 -17.15 11.75
C PRO A 188 -7.84 -18.32 12.55
N GLU A 189 -8.80 -19.05 11.99
CA GLU A 189 -9.44 -20.23 12.58
C GLU A 189 -8.57 -21.48 12.52
N ASP A 190 -7.59 -21.53 11.61
CA ASP A 190 -6.66 -22.67 11.49
C ASP A 190 -5.61 -22.69 12.60
N PHE A 191 -5.60 -21.65 13.45
CA PHE A 191 -4.68 -21.46 14.54
C PHE A 191 -5.42 -21.49 15.89
N ASP A 192 -4.73 -21.91 16.93
CA ASP A 192 -5.15 -21.66 18.32
C ASP A 192 -4.63 -20.30 18.81
N ASP A 193 -4.96 -19.91 20.05
CA ASP A 193 -4.64 -18.58 20.59
C ASP A 193 -3.14 -18.25 20.53
N GLU A 194 -2.30 -19.20 20.91
CA GLU A 194 -0.84 -19.04 20.86
C GLU A 194 -0.33 -18.94 19.42
N GLY A 195 -0.87 -19.76 18.51
CA GLY A 195 -0.55 -19.68 17.08
C GLY A 195 -0.94 -18.33 16.48
N ARG A 196 -2.13 -17.81 16.81
CA ARG A 196 -2.58 -16.48 16.38
C ARG A 196 -1.68 -15.37 16.87
N ALA A 197 -1.27 -15.42 18.14
CA ALA A 197 -0.39 -14.42 18.73
C ALA A 197 1.00 -14.39 18.05
N LEU A 198 1.60 -15.56 17.79
CA LEU A 198 2.87 -15.65 17.07
C LEU A 198 2.73 -15.18 15.62
N LEU A 199 1.64 -15.52 14.95
CA LEU A 199 1.40 -15.07 13.57
C LEU A 199 1.23 -13.55 13.49
N ALA A 200 0.49 -12.95 14.43
CA ALA A 200 0.34 -11.49 14.49
C ALA A 200 1.69 -10.78 14.67
N ARG A 201 2.60 -11.34 15.47
CA ARG A 201 3.98 -10.83 15.63
C ARG A 201 4.77 -10.90 14.33
N VAL A 202 4.69 -12.03 13.61
CA VAL A 202 5.33 -12.17 12.29
C VAL A 202 4.82 -11.12 11.31
N GLN A 203 3.50 -10.95 11.23
CA GLN A 203 2.88 -9.98 10.34
C GLN A 203 3.28 -8.56 10.68
N ALA A 204 3.34 -8.21 11.96
CA ALA A 204 3.81 -6.89 12.41
C ALA A 204 5.28 -6.65 12.03
N ALA A 205 6.14 -7.65 12.16
CA ALA A 205 7.55 -7.55 11.77
C ALA A 205 7.71 -7.39 10.25
N VAL A 206 6.99 -8.19 9.45
CA VAL A 206 6.99 -8.09 7.99
C VAL A 206 6.48 -6.72 7.53
N ASP A 207 5.35 -6.26 8.09
CA ASP A 207 4.76 -4.95 7.75
C ASP A 207 5.70 -3.80 8.10
N ALA A 208 6.40 -3.88 9.24
CA ALA A 208 7.38 -2.88 9.64
C ALA A 208 8.56 -2.78 8.67
N VAL A 209 9.10 -3.92 8.20
CA VAL A 209 10.17 -3.92 7.19
C VAL A 209 9.65 -3.38 5.86
N GLN A 210 8.52 -3.89 5.37
CA GLN A 210 7.98 -3.48 4.07
C GLN A 210 7.59 -1.99 4.04
N GLY A 211 7.07 -1.47 5.15
CA GLY A 211 6.68 -0.07 5.31
C GLY A 211 7.84 0.90 5.57
N SER A 212 9.04 0.41 5.84
CA SER A 212 10.21 1.26 6.11
C SER A 212 10.58 2.14 4.91
N ALA A 213 11.07 3.35 5.18
CA ALA A 213 11.57 4.24 4.13
C ALA A 213 12.78 3.62 3.43
N VAL A 214 13.69 2.99 4.18
CA VAL A 214 14.87 2.30 3.62
C VAL A 214 14.50 1.18 2.66
N ASN A 215 13.41 0.45 2.89
CA ASN A 215 12.92 -0.56 1.95
C ASN A 215 12.27 0.09 0.71
N ARG A 216 11.45 1.13 0.89
CA ARG A 216 10.79 1.83 -0.23
C ARG A 216 11.77 2.56 -1.14
N ASP A 217 12.82 3.13 -0.55
CA ASP A 217 13.87 3.86 -1.27
C ASP A 217 14.91 2.93 -1.91
N GLY A 218 14.75 1.60 -1.75
CA GLY A 218 15.64 0.59 -2.33
C GLY A 218 17.03 0.51 -1.68
N LEU A 219 17.18 1.05 -0.47
CA LEU A 219 18.42 1.00 0.31
C LEU A 219 18.62 -0.38 0.96
N LEU A 220 17.52 -1.08 1.24
CA LEU A 220 17.51 -2.54 1.43
C LEU A 220 17.27 -3.22 0.08
N ASP A 221 17.64 -4.50 -0.05
CA ASP A 221 17.29 -5.31 -1.21
C ASP A 221 15.76 -5.52 -1.25
N ALA A 222 15.05 -4.52 -1.78
CA ALA A 222 13.60 -4.45 -1.81
C ALA A 222 13.01 -5.58 -2.67
N VAL A 223 13.76 -6.05 -3.67
CA VAL A 223 13.35 -7.16 -4.54
C VAL A 223 13.42 -8.47 -3.77
N ASP A 224 14.52 -8.73 -3.05
CA ASP A 224 14.61 -9.91 -2.19
C ASP A 224 13.59 -9.85 -1.05
N ASN A 225 13.43 -8.70 -0.39
CA ASN A 225 12.44 -8.53 0.68
C ASN A 225 11.00 -8.79 0.19
N ALA A 226 10.64 -8.34 -1.02
CA ALA A 226 9.31 -8.55 -1.59
C ALA A 226 9.00 -10.03 -1.85
N VAL A 227 10.02 -10.87 -2.06
CA VAL A 227 9.83 -12.31 -2.35
C VAL A 227 10.05 -13.17 -1.10
N THR A 228 11.07 -12.85 -0.31
CA THR A 228 11.51 -13.64 0.83
C THR A 228 10.59 -13.44 2.03
N LEU A 229 10.17 -12.22 2.36
CA LEU A 229 9.33 -11.98 3.54
C LEU A 229 7.95 -12.67 3.45
N PRO A 230 7.19 -12.58 2.34
CA PRO A 230 5.93 -13.33 2.23
C PRO A 230 6.12 -14.85 2.30
N ARG A 231 7.23 -15.36 1.75
CA ARG A 231 7.57 -16.78 1.84
C ARG A 231 7.90 -17.21 3.28
N GLN A 232 8.62 -16.38 4.04
CA GLN A 232 8.86 -16.63 5.46
C GLN A 232 7.55 -16.62 6.27
N GLU A 233 6.66 -15.66 6.01
CA GLU A 233 5.32 -15.59 6.65
C GLU A 233 4.53 -16.88 6.38
N TRP A 234 4.47 -17.34 5.13
CA TRP A 234 3.79 -18.58 4.73
C TRP A 234 4.38 -19.83 5.37
N GLU A 235 5.72 -19.98 5.38
CA GLU A 235 6.37 -21.14 5.98
C GLU A 235 6.16 -21.20 7.50
N ILE A 236 6.16 -20.05 8.18
CA ILE A 236 5.85 -19.99 9.61
C ILE A 236 4.39 -20.33 9.86
N ALA A 237 3.45 -19.77 9.08
CA ALA A 237 2.03 -20.06 9.19
C ALA A 237 1.73 -21.56 9.04
N GLN A 238 2.35 -22.25 8.08
CA GLN A 238 2.21 -23.71 7.93
C GLN A 238 2.61 -24.48 9.19
N VAL A 239 3.73 -24.10 9.81
CA VAL A 239 4.21 -24.78 11.02
C VAL A 239 3.29 -24.48 12.21
N LEU A 240 2.86 -23.22 12.36
CA LEU A 240 1.93 -22.83 13.43
C LEU A 240 0.60 -23.57 13.32
N ALA A 241 -0.02 -23.64 12.14
CA ALA A 241 -1.28 -24.37 11.93
C ALA A 241 -1.13 -25.86 12.26
N ARG A 242 0.01 -26.46 11.88
CA ARG A 242 0.33 -27.85 12.25
C ARG A 242 0.49 -28.02 13.76
N GLN A 243 1.16 -27.09 14.44
CA GLN A 243 1.30 -27.12 15.89
C GLN A 243 -0.06 -27.00 16.59
N SER A 244 -0.92 -26.07 16.15
CA SER A 244 -2.28 -25.91 16.68
C SER A 244 -3.12 -27.18 16.51
N THR A 245 -3.03 -27.84 15.35
CA THR A 245 -3.69 -29.13 15.11
C THR A 245 -3.18 -30.22 16.07
N LEU A 246 -1.86 -30.33 16.22
CA LEU A 246 -1.24 -31.33 17.11
C LEU A 246 -1.60 -31.09 18.59
N ARG A 247 -1.68 -29.82 19.04
CA ARG A 247 -2.13 -29.48 20.39
C ARG A 247 -3.60 -29.86 20.59
N ALA A 248 -4.46 -29.56 19.63
CA ALA A 248 -5.87 -29.95 19.68
C ALA A 248 -6.04 -31.48 19.74
N ASP A 249 -5.23 -32.23 18.98
CA ASP A 249 -5.22 -33.70 19.02
C ASP A 249 -4.77 -34.23 20.38
N GLN A 250 -3.69 -33.68 20.95
CA GLN A 250 -3.21 -34.06 22.29
C GLN A 250 -4.27 -33.76 23.37
N ALA A 251 -4.88 -32.59 23.33
CA ALA A 251 -5.96 -32.21 24.26
C ALA A 251 -7.16 -33.16 24.17
N ARG A 252 -7.53 -33.60 22.95
CA ARG A 252 -8.59 -34.60 22.75
C ARG A 252 -8.21 -35.97 23.32
N MET A 253 -6.98 -36.43 23.09
CA MET A 253 -6.49 -37.72 23.61
C MET A 253 -6.44 -37.74 25.15
N GLU A 254 -6.07 -36.62 25.76
CA GLU A 254 -6.05 -36.46 27.23
C GLU A 254 -7.45 -36.38 27.81
N GLY A 255 -8.36 -35.64 27.16
CA GLY A 255 -9.76 -35.54 27.59
C GLY A 255 -10.52 -36.87 27.47
N ALA A 256 -10.12 -37.74 26.54
CA ALA A 256 -10.75 -39.04 26.31
C ALA A 256 -10.38 -40.12 27.36
N SER A 257 -9.29 -39.94 28.12
CA SER A 257 -8.86 -40.91 29.13
C SER A 257 -8.16 -40.23 30.30
N THR A 258 -8.67 -40.43 31.52
CA THR A 258 -8.06 -39.95 32.76
C THR A 258 -6.93 -40.85 33.28
N LEU A 259 -6.55 -41.87 32.50
CA LEU A 259 -5.56 -42.87 32.90
C LEU A 259 -4.14 -42.26 32.89
N PRO A 260 -3.36 -42.42 33.97
CA PRO A 260 -2.01 -41.87 34.07
C PRO A 260 -1.04 -42.45 33.03
N GLU A 261 -1.30 -43.65 32.50
CA GLU A 261 -0.53 -44.29 31.44
C GLU A 261 -0.64 -43.53 30.11
N VAL A 262 -1.83 -43.01 29.78
CA VAL A 262 -2.05 -42.19 28.58
C VAL A 262 -1.29 -40.87 28.70
N ALA A 263 -1.36 -40.22 29.86
CA ALA A 263 -0.59 -39.01 30.13
C ALA A 263 0.92 -39.25 30.04
N ALA A 264 1.43 -40.41 30.49
CA ALA A 264 2.83 -40.78 30.37
C ALA A 264 3.25 -41.02 28.90
N ALA A 265 2.40 -41.69 28.12
CA ALA A 265 2.65 -41.95 26.69
C ALA A 265 2.67 -40.67 25.83
N LEU A 266 1.93 -39.63 26.23
CA LEU A 266 1.90 -38.35 25.53
C LEU A 266 3.10 -37.44 25.82
N ARG A 267 3.84 -37.64 26.92
CA ARG A 267 4.99 -36.78 27.29
C ARG A 267 6.02 -36.64 26.15
N PRO A 268 6.52 -37.73 25.52
CA PRO A 268 7.50 -37.60 24.45
C PRO A 268 6.96 -36.89 23.21
N LEU A 269 5.64 -36.89 22.98
CA LEU A 269 5.02 -36.16 21.87
C LEU A 269 4.93 -34.66 22.18
N ARG A 270 4.63 -34.29 23.43
CA ARG A 270 4.67 -32.92 23.91
C ARG A 270 6.10 -32.35 23.86
N ASP A 271 7.09 -33.11 24.32
CA ASP A 271 8.50 -32.69 24.28
C ASP A 271 8.96 -32.38 22.83
N LYS A 272 8.55 -33.20 21.86
CA LYS A 272 8.83 -32.96 20.43
C LYS A 272 8.14 -31.71 19.90
N LEU A 273 6.90 -31.48 20.35
CA LEU A 273 6.15 -30.29 19.98
C LEU A 273 6.80 -29.03 20.57
N ASP A 274 7.24 -29.07 21.83
CA ASP A 274 7.92 -27.96 22.49
C ASP A 274 9.23 -27.56 21.78
N ILE A 275 9.99 -28.55 21.30
CA ILE A 275 11.18 -28.30 20.47
C ILE A 275 10.80 -27.56 19.17
N SER A 276 9.70 -27.95 18.54
CA SER A 276 9.18 -27.30 17.33
C SER A 276 8.72 -25.87 17.62
N VAL A 277 7.97 -25.65 18.71
CA VAL A 277 7.52 -24.33 19.15
C VAL A 277 8.72 -23.42 19.40
N ALA A 278 9.72 -23.88 20.17
CA ALA A 278 10.92 -23.11 20.45
C ALA A 278 11.71 -22.75 19.18
N ALA A 279 11.77 -23.64 18.19
CA ALA A 279 12.42 -23.36 16.92
C ALA A 279 11.70 -22.28 16.11
N VAL A 280 10.36 -22.34 16.04
CA VAL A 280 9.55 -21.32 15.36
C VAL A 280 9.65 -19.98 16.08
N THR A 281 9.56 -19.96 17.41
CA THR A 281 9.68 -18.73 18.21
C THR A 281 11.02 -18.02 17.95
N ARG A 282 12.14 -18.75 17.89
CA ARG A 282 13.45 -18.16 17.53
C ARG A 282 13.47 -17.55 16.13
N ARG A 283 12.75 -18.16 15.18
CA ARG A 283 12.61 -17.62 13.81
C ARG A 283 11.77 -16.35 13.80
N VAL A 284 10.69 -16.28 14.58
CA VAL A 284 9.88 -15.06 14.76
C VAL A 284 10.73 -13.95 15.37
N GLU A 285 11.47 -14.23 16.44
CA GLU A 285 12.38 -13.25 17.06
C GLU A 285 13.47 -12.75 16.11
N ALA A 286 13.94 -13.59 15.20
CA ALA A 286 14.89 -13.17 14.17
C ALA A 286 14.27 -12.18 13.17
N LEU A 287 13.01 -12.40 12.77
CA LEU A 287 12.26 -11.45 11.95
C LEU A 287 12.00 -10.13 12.67
N GLU A 288 11.64 -10.18 13.96
CA GLU A 288 11.44 -8.98 14.78
C GLU A 288 12.74 -8.17 14.92
N ARG A 289 13.88 -8.83 15.14
CA ARG A 289 15.20 -8.16 15.15
C ARG A 289 15.58 -7.57 13.79
N TYR A 290 15.10 -8.14 12.69
CA TYR A 290 15.31 -7.56 11.37
C TYR A 290 14.43 -6.33 11.17
N ALA A 291 13.16 -6.40 11.58
CA ALA A 291 12.25 -5.25 11.58
C ALA A 291 12.77 -4.08 12.42
N GLU A 292 13.35 -4.35 13.59
CA GLU A 292 13.90 -3.29 14.43
C GLU A 292 15.10 -2.60 13.79
N ARG A 293 16.00 -3.37 13.17
CA ARG A 293 17.12 -2.80 12.40
C ARG A 293 16.66 -1.94 11.22
N ALA A 294 15.57 -2.32 10.55
CA ALA A 294 15.00 -1.51 9.48
C ALA A 294 14.47 -0.16 10.01
N LYS A 295 13.88 -0.14 11.22
CA LYS A 295 13.46 1.12 11.86
C LYS A 295 14.64 1.99 12.29
N GLU A 296 15.67 1.40 12.88
CA GLU A 296 16.90 2.13 13.23
C GLU A 296 17.52 2.77 11.98
N ALA A 297 17.54 2.03 10.86
CA ALA A 297 18.01 2.56 9.58
C ALA A 297 17.13 3.70 9.04
N ASP A 298 15.81 3.64 9.22
CA ASP A 298 14.89 4.74 8.88
C ASP A 298 15.19 6.01 9.68
N GLU A 299 15.54 5.88 10.96
CA GLU A 299 15.91 7.02 11.81
C GLU A 299 17.20 7.68 11.31
N VAL A 300 18.20 6.88 10.96
CA VAL A 300 19.46 7.37 10.38
C VAL A 300 19.21 8.05 9.04
N LEU A 301 18.40 7.45 8.16
CA LEU A 301 18.04 8.05 6.88
C LEU A 301 17.31 9.39 7.05
N ARG A 302 16.40 9.48 8.04
CA ARG A 302 15.70 10.73 8.37
C ARG A 302 16.68 11.79 8.87
N ALA A 303 17.64 11.42 9.72
CA ALA A 303 18.68 12.32 10.21
C ALA A 303 19.58 12.82 9.07
N GLN A 304 19.99 11.93 8.15
CA GLN A 304 20.76 12.30 6.97
C GLN A 304 20.03 13.35 6.12
N ARG A 305 18.76 13.08 5.77
CA ARG A 305 17.93 14.02 4.99
C ARG A 305 17.79 15.37 5.69
N HIS A 306 17.67 15.38 7.01
CA HIS A 306 17.61 16.61 7.78
C HIS A 306 18.91 17.41 7.72
N LEU A 307 20.07 16.73 7.80
CA LEU A 307 21.38 17.37 7.65
C LEU A 307 21.58 17.93 6.24
N GLU A 308 21.14 17.22 5.20
CA GLU A 308 21.16 17.70 3.82
C GLU A 308 20.36 19.00 3.67
N THR A 309 19.15 19.07 4.24
CA THR A 309 18.34 20.31 4.25
C THR A 309 19.02 21.46 5.01
N ILE A 310 19.70 21.17 6.12
CA ILE A 310 20.45 22.19 6.86
C ILE A 310 21.63 22.69 6.03
N ALA A 311 22.37 21.79 5.37
CA ALA A 311 23.51 22.13 4.53
C ALA A 311 23.10 22.99 3.32
N GLU A 312 21.97 22.67 2.68
CA GLU A 312 21.40 23.50 1.60
C GLU A 312 21.10 24.92 2.08
N LYS A 313 20.50 25.07 3.26
CA LYS A 313 20.22 26.38 3.84
C LYS A 313 21.49 27.13 4.27
N ALA A 314 22.50 26.42 4.76
CA ALA A 314 23.76 27.03 5.18
C ALA A 314 24.41 27.85 4.05
N HIS A 315 24.25 27.42 2.80
CA HIS A 315 24.74 28.17 1.64
C HIS A 315 24.11 29.57 1.52
N GLU A 316 22.82 29.72 1.84
CA GLU A 316 22.14 31.02 1.85
C GLU A 316 22.71 31.94 2.95
N TYR A 317 23.09 31.37 4.10
CA TYR A 317 23.73 32.13 5.18
C TYR A 317 25.18 32.53 4.81
N ASP A 318 25.91 31.66 4.11
CA ASP A 318 27.24 31.98 3.60
C ASP A 318 27.20 33.11 2.55
N GLU A 319 26.20 33.12 1.66
CA GLU A 319 25.97 34.22 0.72
C GLU A 319 25.63 35.53 1.44
N LEU A 320 24.72 35.48 2.42
CA LEU A 320 24.38 36.65 3.23
C LEU A 320 25.60 37.22 3.97
N LEU A 321 26.46 36.35 4.51
CA LEU A 321 27.69 36.76 5.16
C LEU A 321 28.65 37.42 4.17
N ALA A 322 28.78 36.86 2.97
CA ALA A 322 29.64 37.43 1.91
C ALA A 322 29.16 38.81 1.44
N ASP A 323 27.85 39.01 1.30
CA ASP A 323 27.27 40.31 0.95
C ASP A 323 27.44 41.33 2.08
N THR A 324 27.27 40.92 3.34
CA THR A 324 27.51 41.80 4.50
C THR A 324 28.98 42.24 4.58
N VAL A 325 29.93 41.33 4.35
CA VAL A 325 31.36 41.67 4.30
C VAL A 325 31.66 42.62 3.14
N ARG A 326 30.97 42.47 1.99
CA ARG A 326 31.10 43.43 0.87
C ARG A 326 30.60 44.82 1.26
N ASP A 327 29.48 44.90 1.96
CA ASP A 327 28.91 46.18 2.43
C ASP A 327 29.82 46.86 3.46
N ASP A 328 30.39 46.09 4.40
CA ASP A 328 31.39 46.58 5.36
C ASP A 328 32.65 47.14 4.66
N LEU A 329 33.08 46.53 3.55
CA LEU A 329 34.19 47.02 2.74
C LEU A 329 33.83 48.26 1.90
N ALA A 330 32.55 48.54 1.67
CA ALA A 330 32.07 49.71 0.93
C ALA A 330 31.96 50.97 1.81
N LEU A 331 31.84 50.82 3.14
CA LEU A 331 31.75 51.93 4.10
C LEU A 331 32.86 52.99 3.94
N PRO A 332 34.15 52.65 3.85
CA PRO A 332 35.23 53.63 3.68
C PRO A 332 35.20 54.39 2.34
N ALA A 333 34.55 53.82 1.32
CA ALA A 333 34.35 54.52 0.05
C ALA A 333 33.23 55.55 0.15
N ILE A 334 32.14 55.22 0.87
CA ILE A 334 31.04 56.14 1.14
C ILE A 334 31.50 57.30 2.02
N GLU A 335 32.27 57.04 3.07
CA GLU A 335 32.83 58.09 3.94
C GLU A 335 33.66 59.12 3.16
N ARG A 336 34.52 58.64 2.23
CA ARG A 336 35.29 59.53 1.34
C ARG A 336 34.40 60.36 0.40
N LEU A 337 33.32 59.78 -0.13
CA LEU A 337 32.36 60.51 -0.96
C LEU A 337 31.62 61.58 -0.15
N THR A 338 31.34 61.32 1.13
CA THR A 338 30.75 62.30 2.05
C THR A 338 31.72 63.46 2.34
N GLU A 339 32.99 63.17 2.64
CA GLU A 339 34.01 64.21 2.83
C GLU A 339 34.18 65.11 1.59
N GLN A 340 34.21 64.51 0.40
CA GLN A 340 34.27 65.26 -0.86
C GLN A 340 33.05 66.14 -1.08
N SER A 341 31.87 65.65 -0.70
CA SER A 341 30.62 66.41 -0.80
C SER A 341 30.61 67.60 0.17
N ASP A 342 31.13 67.43 1.38
CA ASP A 342 31.27 68.52 2.36
C ASP A 342 32.25 69.59 1.88
N GLU A 343 33.37 69.18 1.27
CA GLU A 343 34.34 70.10 0.67
C GLU A 343 33.73 70.87 -0.52
N LEU A 344 32.94 70.21 -1.36
CA LEU A 344 32.19 70.83 -2.44
C LEU A 344 31.19 71.87 -1.90
N VAL A 345 30.41 71.51 -0.88
CA VAL A 345 29.44 72.43 -0.24
C VAL A 345 30.15 73.64 0.36
N ARG A 346 31.30 73.45 1.01
CA ARG A 346 32.09 74.54 1.57
C ARG A 346 32.58 75.49 0.46
N THR A 347 33.11 74.94 -0.62
CA THR A 347 33.57 75.71 -1.79
C THR A 347 32.43 76.49 -2.44
N LEU A 348 31.25 75.89 -2.57
CA LEU A 348 30.07 76.57 -3.11
C LEU A 348 29.59 77.71 -2.20
N ARG A 349 29.57 77.50 -0.88
CA ARG A 349 29.25 78.57 0.10
C ARG A 349 30.24 79.72 0.02
N GLU A 350 31.52 79.42 -0.11
CA GLU A 350 32.60 80.42 -0.21
C GLU A 350 32.54 81.21 -1.53
N ARG A 351 32.11 80.56 -2.63
CA ARG A 351 31.81 81.25 -3.88
C ARG A 351 30.55 82.11 -3.77
N LEU A 352 29.51 81.63 -3.09
CA LEU A 352 28.28 82.36 -2.87
C LEU A 352 28.51 83.60 -2.00
N SER A 353 29.35 83.51 -0.96
CA SER A 353 29.71 84.65 -0.13
C SER A 353 30.50 85.69 -0.91
N LYS A 354 31.48 85.28 -1.72
CA LYS A 354 32.22 86.19 -2.61
C LYS A 354 31.32 86.85 -3.65
N ALA A 355 30.32 86.13 -4.17
CA ALA A 355 29.34 86.69 -5.10
C ALA A 355 28.38 87.68 -4.39
N ALA A 356 28.03 87.43 -3.12
CA ALA A 356 27.23 88.34 -2.31
C ALA A 356 27.99 89.62 -1.97
N GLU A 357 29.27 89.52 -1.57
CA GLU A 357 30.15 90.69 -1.34
C GLU A 357 30.34 91.53 -2.61
N ALA A 358 30.55 90.89 -3.76
CA ALA A 358 30.66 91.58 -5.05
C ALA A 358 29.34 92.24 -5.50
N ALA A 359 28.19 91.70 -5.06
CA ALA A 359 26.88 92.32 -5.29
C ALA A 359 26.60 93.49 -4.34
N GLU A 360 27.22 93.50 -3.14
CA GLU A 360 27.13 94.59 -2.17
C GLU A 360 28.06 95.78 -2.54
N GLU A 361 29.13 95.54 -3.30
CA GLU A 361 30.01 96.57 -3.88
C GLU A 361 29.44 97.26 -5.15
N LEU A 362 28.29 96.81 -5.67
CA LEU A 362 27.64 97.46 -6.81
C LEU A 362 26.86 98.72 -6.33
N PRO A 363 27.16 99.92 -6.85
CA PRO A 363 26.48 101.14 -6.42
C PRO A 363 24.99 101.14 -6.85
N PRO A 364 24.09 101.80 -6.10
CA PRO A 364 22.67 101.76 -6.40
C PRO A 364 22.38 102.39 -7.77
N PRO A 365 21.39 101.87 -8.51
CA PRO A 365 21.05 102.38 -9.83
C PRO A 365 20.55 103.82 -9.73
N SER A 366 21.12 104.68 -10.58
CA SER A 366 20.77 106.10 -10.78
C SER A 366 19.45 106.28 -11.51
#